data_AF-A0A931RWX8-F1
#
_entry.id   AF-A0A931RWX8-F1
#
_cell.length_a   1.000
_cell.length_b   1.000
_cell.length_c   1.000
_cell.angle_alpha   90.00
_cell.angle_beta   90.00
_cell.angle_gamma   90.00
#
_symmetry.space_group_name_H-M   'P 1'
#
loop_
_entity.id
_entity.type
_entity.pdbx_description
1 polymer ?
#
loop_
_entity_poly.entity_id
_entity_poly.type
_entity_poly.pdbx_seq_one_letter_code
_entity_poly.pdbx_strand_id
1 'polypeptide(L)'
;MRLFNLPTPEEALKEIFQKQFGETPEKIENLKGDGSNRRLLRLHGAGRSVIGVIGPDQKENRAFLYFSRHFRRAKLPVPEIYAVDEKQDVYLEEDLGDTTLFAFLSENRTPKGPAPKVLDVYKQVVRLLPQFQITAAKSVDYAYSYPRAGFDKQSMMWDLNHFKYYFLQLADIPFDEQALENDFNEFADFLLAAPGDFFLYRDFQSRNIMIREGKPWFIDYQGGRKGALQYDIASLLFDAKADLSEDTRRKLLDDYLEAAGELTPVNRGEFMKYFWGFVLIRIMQAMGAYGLRGFYERKTHFLQSIPYAVRNIEFLLRTARFPTHIPALITVMRRIVGSSYLRQFGKASLNLTVRIQSFSYRQGIPSDEVGHGGGYVFDCRALPNPGRHEAYARLNGLDPEIAAFLNKEPAVKEFMKHVAGLVDANVSNYRSRNFTDLMVSFGCTGGLHRSVYCAEALARHLKETMGAEVGVRHRELEKSVPVPSAT
;
A
#
# COMPACT_ATOMS: atom_id res chain seq x y z
N MET A 1 -47.98 3.50 -37.98
CA MET A 1 -46.61 3.00 -37.72
C MET A 1 -46.39 3.07 -36.21
N ARG A 2 -46.59 1.96 -35.48
CA ARG A 2 -46.46 1.93 -34.01
C ARG A 2 -44.96 2.05 -33.69
N LEU A 3 -44.56 3.16 -33.08
CA LEU A 3 -43.29 3.25 -32.36
C LEU A 3 -43.37 2.22 -31.22
N PHE A 4 -42.65 1.11 -31.36
CA PHE A 4 -42.43 0.20 -30.24
C PHE A 4 -41.58 0.98 -29.22
N ASN A 5 -42.20 1.40 -28.11
CA ASN A 5 -41.44 1.81 -26.93
C ASN A 5 -40.63 0.59 -26.50
N LEU A 6 -39.31 0.63 -26.72
CA LEU A 6 -38.41 -0.35 -26.13
C LEU A 6 -38.52 -0.22 -24.61
N PRO A 7 -38.57 -1.35 -23.86
CA PRO A 7 -38.58 -1.30 -22.41
C PRO A 7 -37.35 -0.57 -21.91
N THR A 8 -37.51 0.22 -20.86
CA THR A 8 -36.38 0.82 -20.14
C THR A 8 -35.46 -0.28 -19.60
N PRO A 9 -34.17 -0.03 -19.37
CA PRO A 9 -33.27 -1.07 -18.83
C PRO A 9 -33.74 -1.68 -17.49
N GLU A 10 -34.44 -0.90 -16.66
CA GLU A 10 -35.05 -1.42 -15.42
C GLU A 10 -36.26 -2.32 -15.68
N GLU A 11 -37.08 -2.02 -16.69
CA GLU A 11 -38.16 -2.89 -17.13
C GLU A 11 -37.60 -4.18 -17.74
N ALA A 12 -36.56 -4.09 -18.56
CA ALA A 12 -35.86 -5.25 -19.11
C ALA A 12 -35.31 -6.17 -17.99
N LEU A 13 -34.74 -5.59 -16.93
CA LEU A 13 -34.33 -6.37 -15.74
C LEU A 13 -35.49 -7.09 -15.07
N LYS A 14 -36.64 -6.44 -14.90
CA LYS A 14 -37.86 -7.06 -14.34
C LYS A 14 -38.38 -8.19 -15.23
N GLU A 15 -38.37 -7.99 -16.55
CA GLU A 15 -38.80 -8.97 -17.53
C GLU A 15 -37.91 -10.23 -17.50
N ILE A 16 -36.58 -10.06 -17.52
CA ILE A 16 -35.68 -11.22 -17.44
C ILE A 16 -35.70 -11.88 -16.06
N PHE A 17 -35.99 -11.14 -14.98
CA PHE A 17 -36.22 -11.69 -13.64
C PHE A 17 -37.46 -12.58 -13.63
N GLN A 18 -38.59 -12.06 -14.12
CA GLN A 18 -39.84 -12.81 -14.21
C GLN A 18 -39.71 -14.03 -15.10
N LYS A 19 -39.03 -13.91 -16.24
CA LYS A 19 -38.77 -15.05 -17.12
C LYS A 19 -37.92 -16.14 -16.45
N GLN A 20 -36.92 -15.74 -15.69
CA GLN A 20 -35.99 -16.67 -15.04
C GLN A 20 -36.60 -17.36 -13.81
N PHE A 21 -37.41 -16.63 -13.04
CA PHE A 21 -37.86 -17.06 -11.72
C PHE A 21 -39.37 -17.29 -11.60
N GLY A 22 -40.14 -16.98 -12.65
CA GLY A 22 -41.60 -17.17 -12.70
C GLY A 22 -42.42 -16.09 -11.99
N GLU A 23 -41.80 -15.05 -11.45
CA GLU A 23 -42.44 -14.02 -10.63
C GLU A 23 -41.80 -12.64 -10.81
N THR A 24 -42.55 -11.57 -10.56
CA THR A 24 -42.01 -10.22 -10.57
C THR A 24 -41.26 -9.90 -9.26
N PRO A 25 -40.19 -9.10 -9.29
CA PRO A 25 -39.51 -8.69 -8.05
C PRO A 25 -40.46 -7.85 -7.17
N GLU A 26 -40.53 -8.19 -5.90
CA GLU A 26 -41.32 -7.50 -4.85
C GLU A 26 -40.69 -6.16 -4.47
N LYS A 27 -39.35 -6.08 -4.46
CA LYS A 27 -38.59 -4.90 -4.07
C LYS A 27 -37.35 -4.77 -4.94
N ILE A 28 -37.00 -3.54 -5.30
CA ILE A 28 -35.78 -3.19 -6.02
C ILE A 28 -35.05 -2.08 -5.25
N GLU A 29 -33.78 -2.31 -4.93
CA GLU A 29 -32.93 -1.37 -4.22
C GLU A 29 -31.73 -0.96 -5.08
N ASN A 30 -31.39 0.34 -5.11
CA ASN A 30 -30.16 0.78 -5.75
C ASN A 30 -28.96 0.51 -4.84
N LEU A 31 -27.96 -0.21 -5.35
CA LEU A 31 -26.68 -0.38 -4.66
C LEU A 31 -25.74 0.78 -5.03
N LYS A 32 -24.92 1.23 -4.07
CA LYS A 32 -23.92 2.26 -4.33
C LYS A 32 -22.79 1.67 -5.19
N GLY A 33 -22.61 2.20 -6.39
CA GLY A 33 -21.47 1.85 -7.24
C GLY A 33 -20.19 2.57 -6.80
N ASP A 34 -19.09 1.83 -6.66
CA ASP A 34 -17.77 2.34 -6.21
C ASP A 34 -16.96 3.00 -7.35
N GLY A 35 -17.65 3.81 -8.17
CA GLY A 35 -17.05 4.55 -9.29
C GLY A 35 -17.00 3.80 -10.62
N SER A 36 -17.83 2.77 -10.80
CA SER A 36 -18.17 2.20 -12.11
C SER A 36 -19.33 2.98 -12.74
N ASN A 37 -19.39 3.01 -14.08
CA ASN A 37 -20.56 3.52 -14.81
C ASN A 37 -21.75 2.54 -14.79
N ARG A 38 -21.55 1.31 -14.29
CA ARG A 38 -22.61 0.31 -14.11
C ARG A 38 -23.56 0.71 -12.99
N ARG A 39 -24.86 0.54 -13.23
CA ARG A 39 -25.89 0.67 -12.20
C ARG A 39 -26.21 -0.72 -11.67
N LEU A 40 -26.04 -0.90 -10.37
CA LEU A 40 -26.30 -2.16 -9.68
C LEU A 40 -27.60 -2.03 -8.88
N LEU A 41 -28.51 -2.96 -9.09
CA LEU A 41 -29.83 -3.03 -8.46
C LEU A 41 -29.93 -4.37 -7.72
N ARG A 42 -30.38 -4.38 -6.47
CA ARG A 42 -30.73 -5.61 -5.76
C ARG A 42 -32.23 -5.85 -5.90
N LEU A 43 -32.61 -6.98 -6.47
CA LEU A 43 -33.99 -7.41 -6.71
C LEU A 43 -34.35 -8.52 -5.72
N HIS A 44 -35.46 -8.37 -5.01
CA HIS A 44 -36.00 -9.36 -4.08
C HIS A 44 -37.30 -9.98 -4.62
N GLY A 45 -37.48 -11.30 -4.46
CA GLY A 45 -38.73 -12.00 -4.78
C GLY A 45 -38.78 -13.40 -4.17
N ALA A 46 -39.91 -13.81 -3.59
CA ALA A 46 -40.11 -15.13 -2.96
C ALA A 46 -38.92 -15.64 -2.11
N GLY A 47 -38.41 -14.76 -1.24
CA GLY A 47 -37.32 -15.08 -0.31
C GLY A 47 -35.92 -15.16 -0.94
N ARG A 48 -35.74 -14.82 -2.23
CA ARG A 48 -34.42 -14.73 -2.87
C ARG A 48 -33.98 -13.28 -3.08
N SER A 49 -32.66 -13.12 -3.24
CA SER A 49 -32.01 -11.86 -3.59
C SER A 49 -31.13 -12.06 -4.83
N VAL A 50 -31.20 -11.15 -5.78
CA VAL A 50 -30.50 -11.20 -7.07
C VAL A 50 -29.95 -9.82 -7.40
N ILE A 51 -28.76 -9.77 -7.99
CA ILE A 51 -28.20 -8.51 -8.48
C ILE A 51 -28.55 -8.34 -9.96
N GLY A 52 -29.27 -7.28 -10.28
CA GLY A 52 -29.47 -6.79 -11.62
C GLY A 52 -28.42 -5.74 -11.97
N VAL A 53 -27.80 -5.90 -13.13
CA VAL A 53 -26.77 -4.97 -13.61
C VAL A 53 -27.26 -4.32 -14.90
N ILE A 54 -27.12 -3.00 -14.96
CA ILE A 54 -27.27 -2.21 -16.18
C ILE A 54 -25.89 -1.65 -16.52
N GLY A 55 -25.27 -2.15 -17.59
CA GLY A 55 -23.91 -1.78 -17.97
C GLY A 55 -23.87 -1.09 -19.32
N PRO A 56 -23.53 0.20 -19.43
CA PRO A 56 -23.58 0.90 -20.72
C PRO A 56 -22.45 0.52 -21.70
N ASP A 57 -21.40 -0.19 -21.25
CA ASP A 57 -20.30 -0.65 -22.13
C ASP A 57 -20.51 -2.13 -22.50
N GLN A 58 -20.93 -2.34 -23.76
CA GLN A 58 -21.15 -3.67 -24.34
C GLN A 58 -19.93 -4.58 -24.31
N LYS A 59 -18.74 -4.02 -24.54
CA LYS A 59 -17.50 -4.83 -24.60
C LYS A 59 -17.10 -5.26 -23.20
N GLU A 60 -17.23 -4.37 -22.21
CA GLU A 60 -17.02 -4.70 -20.80
C GLU A 60 -18.01 -5.77 -20.31
N ASN A 61 -19.31 -5.62 -20.62
CA ASN A 61 -20.34 -6.61 -20.27
C ASN A 61 -20.02 -7.98 -20.89
N ARG A 62 -19.66 -8.00 -22.18
CA ARG A 62 -19.29 -9.24 -22.88
C ARG A 62 -18.10 -9.93 -22.22
N ALA A 63 -17.08 -9.16 -21.82
CA ALA A 63 -15.92 -9.69 -21.09
C ALA A 63 -16.33 -10.27 -19.73
N PHE A 64 -17.11 -9.52 -18.94
CA PHE A 64 -17.60 -9.97 -17.64
C PHE A 64 -18.39 -11.28 -17.75
N LEU A 65 -19.41 -11.31 -18.60
CA LEU A 65 -20.29 -12.47 -18.78
C LEU A 65 -19.52 -13.71 -19.24
N TYR A 66 -18.56 -13.53 -20.14
CA TYR A 66 -17.67 -14.61 -20.59
C TYR A 66 -16.85 -15.16 -19.42
N PHE A 67 -16.12 -14.30 -18.70
CA PHE A 67 -15.27 -14.72 -17.59
C PHE A 67 -16.08 -15.35 -16.45
N SER A 68 -17.25 -14.80 -16.09
CA SER A 68 -18.13 -15.37 -15.06
C SER A 68 -18.52 -16.81 -15.40
N ARG A 69 -18.99 -17.05 -16.63
CA ARG A 69 -19.38 -18.39 -17.08
C ARG A 69 -18.19 -19.34 -17.14
N HIS A 70 -17.02 -18.86 -17.60
CA HIS A 70 -15.79 -19.63 -17.67
C HIS A 70 -15.32 -20.08 -16.29
N PHE A 71 -15.17 -19.15 -15.36
CA PHE A 71 -14.71 -19.42 -14.00
C PHE A 71 -15.71 -20.27 -13.21
N ARG A 72 -17.01 -20.08 -13.43
CA ARG A 72 -18.04 -20.94 -12.83
C ARG A 72 -17.92 -22.40 -13.31
N ARG A 73 -17.69 -22.63 -14.61
CA ARG A 73 -17.42 -23.98 -15.16
C ARG A 73 -16.14 -24.60 -14.58
N ALA A 74 -15.14 -23.76 -14.29
CA ALA A 74 -13.91 -24.15 -13.59
C ALA A 74 -14.10 -24.34 -12.07
N LYS A 75 -15.34 -24.24 -11.55
CA LYS A 75 -15.70 -24.37 -10.13
C LYS A 75 -15.03 -23.33 -9.21
N LEU A 76 -14.72 -22.16 -9.75
CA LEU A 76 -14.19 -21.03 -8.98
C LEU A 76 -15.34 -20.25 -8.33
N PRO A 77 -15.10 -19.63 -7.16
CA PRO A 77 -16.16 -18.93 -6.43
C PRO A 77 -16.40 -17.54 -7.02
N VAL A 78 -17.11 -17.52 -8.14
CA VAL A 78 -17.60 -16.33 -8.84
C VAL A 78 -19.13 -16.35 -8.86
N PRO A 79 -19.80 -15.18 -9.00
CA PRO A 79 -21.26 -15.15 -9.06
C PRO A 79 -21.77 -15.94 -10.27
N GLU A 80 -22.86 -16.67 -10.06
CA GLU A 80 -23.60 -17.27 -11.16
C GLU A 80 -24.31 -16.21 -11.99
N ILE A 81 -24.31 -16.36 -13.32
CA ILE A 81 -25.09 -15.51 -14.22
C ILE A 81 -26.41 -16.22 -14.50
N TYR A 82 -27.51 -15.66 -14.00
CA TYR A 82 -28.84 -16.26 -14.13
C TYR A 82 -29.50 -15.96 -15.48
N ALA A 83 -29.45 -14.71 -15.94
CA ALA A 83 -30.09 -14.29 -17.17
C ALA A 83 -29.36 -13.10 -17.80
N VAL A 84 -29.48 -12.92 -19.11
CA VAL A 84 -28.88 -11.82 -19.88
C VAL A 84 -29.86 -11.36 -20.95
N ASP A 85 -30.03 -10.05 -21.10
CA ASP A 85 -30.60 -9.42 -22.30
C ASP A 85 -29.53 -8.54 -22.95
N GLU A 86 -28.87 -9.11 -23.98
CA GLU A 86 -27.81 -8.43 -24.74
C GLU A 86 -28.33 -7.23 -25.55
N LYS A 87 -29.63 -7.13 -25.82
CA LYS A 87 -30.18 -5.99 -26.59
C LYS A 87 -30.32 -4.74 -25.73
N GLN A 88 -30.55 -4.93 -24.44
CA GLN A 88 -30.76 -3.86 -23.46
C GLN A 88 -29.55 -3.66 -22.53
N ASP A 89 -28.48 -4.43 -22.72
CA ASP A 89 -27.26 -4.37 -21.94
C ASP A 89 -27.49 -4.58 -20.42
N VAL A 90 -28.38 -5.52 -20.13
CA VAL A 90 -28.73 -5.90 -18.75
C VAL A 90 -28.55 -7.39 -18.50
N TYR A 91 -28.23 -7.73 -17.26
CA TYR A 91 -28.11 -9.12 -16.82
C TYR A 91 -28.43 -9.28 -15.33
N LEU A 92 -28.74 -10.52 -14.95
CA LEU A 92 -28.97 -10.93 -13.56
C LEU A 92 -27.85 -11.86 -13.11
N GLU A 93 -27.34 -11.61 -11.92
CA GLU A 93 -26.29 -12.40 -11.29
C GLU A 93 -26.60 -12.72 -9.81
N GLU A 94 -25.91 -13.74 -9.31
CA GLU A 94 -25.99 -14.19 -7.93
C GLU A 94 -25.64 -13.08 -6.94
N ASP A 95 -26.52 -12.88 -5.94
CA ASP A 95 -26.24 -11.98 -4.83
C ASP A 95 -25.32 -12.66 -3.81
N LEU A 96 -24.12 -12.08 -3.66
CA LEU A 96 -23.08 -12.55 -2.76
C LEU A 96 -23.15 -11.89 -1.37
N GLY A 97 -24.14 -11.02 -1.14
CA GLY A 97 -24.30 -10.23 0.08
C GLY A 97 -23.57 -8.89 0.01
N ASP A 98 -23.35 -8.26 1.17
CA ASP A 98 -22.84 -6.88 1.27
C ASP A 98 -21.40 -6.79 1.80
N THR A 99 -20.86 -7.87 2.34
CA THR A 99 -19.58 -7.84 3.05
C THR A 99 -18.43 -8.07 2.08
N THR A 100 -17.66 -7.03 1.78
CA THR A 100 -16.36 -7.17 1.09
C THR A 100 -15.26 -7.62 2.07
N LEU A 101 -14.16 -8.18 1.57
CA LEU A 101 -12.97 -8.50 2.37
C LEU A 101 -12.40 -7.24 3.03
N PHE A 102 -12.47 -6.09 2.35
CA PHE A 102 -12.09 -4.80 2.94
C PHE A 102 -12.96 -4.42 4.14
N ALA A 103 -14.28 -4.54 4.02
CA ALA A 103 -15.22 -4.28 5.13
C ALA A 103 -14.97 -5.25 6.28
N PHE A 104 -14.84 -6.55 5.98
CA PHE A 104 -14.54 -7.59 6.97
C PHE A 104 -13.22 -7.34 7.70
N LEU A 105 -12.17 -6.93 6.99
CA LEU A 105 -10.89 -6.52 7.59
C LEU A 105 -11.06 -5.30 8.51
N SER A 106 -11.81 -4.29 8.07
CA SER A 106 -12.00 -3.05 8.80
C SER A 106 -12.74 -3.26 10.12
N GLU A 107 -13.81 -4.06 10.09
CA GLU A 107 -14.61 -4.42 11.28
C GLU A 107 -13.84 -5.32 12.26
N ASN A 108 -12.85 -6.07 11.78
CA ASN A 108 -12.09 -7.05 12.57
C ASN A 108 -10.62 -6.68 12.71
N ARG A 109 -10.32 -5.38 12.65
CA ARG A 109 -8.97 -4.84 12.93
C ARG A 109 -8.79 -4.62 14.43
N THR A 110 -7.67 -5.10 14.95
CA THR A 110 -7.25 -4.87 16.33
C THR A 110 -6.06 -3.92 16.37
N PRO A 111 -5.70 -3.35 17.54
CA PRO A 111 -4.47 -2.56 17.69
C PRO A 111 -3.19 -3.33 17.31
N LYS A 112 -3.22 -4.67 17.36
CA LYS A 112 -2.10 -5.55 16.98
C LYS A 112 -2.12 -5.95 15.50
N GLY A 113 -3.08 -5.47 14.71
CA GLY A 113 -3.28 -5.84 13.31
C GLY A 113 -4.59 -6.61 13.05
N PRO A 114 -4.75 -7.18 11.84
CA PRO A 114 -5.94 -7.96 11.48
C PRO A 114 -6.15 -9.16 12.41
N ALA A 115 -7.40 -9.43 12.80
CA ALA A 115 -7.73 -10.61 13.60
C ALA A 115 -7.38 -11.92 12.86
N PRO A 116 -7.10 -13.03 13.57
CA PRO A 116 -6.73 -14.31 12.94
C PRO A 116 -7.70 -14.78 11.86
N LYS A 117 -9.01 -14.69 12.11
CA LYS A 117 -10.05 -15.03 11.12
C LYS A 117 -9.97 -14.23 9.81
N VAL A 118 -9.47 -13.00 9.86
CA VAL A 118 -9.24 -12.19 8.65
C VAL A 118 -8.05 -12.74 7.89
N LEU A 119 -6.96 -13.09 8.59
CA LEU A 119 -5.78 -13.69 7.99
C LEU A 119 -6.10 -15.05 7.35
N ASP A 120 -6.98 -15.85 7.97
CA ASP A 120 -7.44 -17.12 7.40
C ASP A 120 -8.16 -16.92 6.05
N VAL A 121 -8.98 -15.86 5.93
CA VAL A 121 -9.65 -15.52 4.68
C VAL A 121 -8.65 -15.01 3.64
N TYR A 122 -7.69 -14.16 4.04
CA TYR A 122 -6.61 -13.74 3.14
C TYR A 122 -5.80 -14.95 2.63
N LYS A 123 -5.51 -15.92 3.50
CA LYS A 123 -4.86 -17.18 3.11
C LYS A 123 -5.68 -17.96 2.07
N GLN A 124 -6.99 -18.08 2.26
CA GLN A 124 -7.87 -18.69 1.26
C GLN A 124 -7.81 -17.94 -0.07
N VAL A 125 -7.86 -16.61 -0.05
CA VAL A 125 -7.80 -15.76 -1.25
C VAL A 125 -6.50 -15.98 -2.03
N VAL A 126 -5.35 -15.91 -1.36
CA VAL A 126 -4.05 -16.05 -2.05
C VAL A 126 -3.82 -17.46 -2.57
N ARG A 127 -4.38 -18.49 -1.92
CA ARG A 127 -4.33 -19.87 -2.42
C ARG A 127 -5.31 -20.15 -3.56
N LEU A 128 -6.42 -19.41 -3.66
CA LEU A 128 -7.37 -19.50 -4.77
C LEU A 128 -6.90 -18.73 -6.02
N LEU A 129 -6.16 -17.64 -5.86
CA LEU A 129 -5.69 -16.82 -6.99
C LEU A 129 -4.96 -17.64 -8.08
N PRO A 130 -3.99 -18.53 -7.78
CA PRO A 130 -3.35 -19.39 -8.79
C PRO A 130 -4.33 -20.25 -9.60
N GLN A 131 -5.48 -20.61 -9.06
CA GLN A 131 -6.49 -21.38 -9.80
C GLN A 131 -7.12 -20.54 -10.93
N PHE A 132 -7.31 -19.24 -10.73
CA PHE A 132 -7.69 -18.31 -11.81
C PHE A 132 -6.53 -18.16 -12.80
N GLN A 133 -5.33 -17.87 -12.27
CA GLN A 133 -4.20 -17.45 -13.09
C GLN A 133 -3.57 -18.57 -13.93
N ILE A 134 -3.60 -19.81 -13.44
CA ILE A 134 -2.91 -20.96 -14.05
C ILE A 134 -3.92 -22.02 -14.53
N THR A 135 -4.80 -22.50 -13.65
CA THR A 135 -5.70 -23.61 -14.00
C THR A 135 -6.77 -23.18 -14.99
N ALA A 136 -7.55 -22.16 -14.65
CA ALA A 136 -8.62 -21.66 -15.52
C ALA A 136 -8.08 -20.96 -16.77
N ALA A 137 -6.90 -20.33 -16.68
CA ALA A 137 -6.25 -19.63 -17.79
C ALA A 137 -5.98 -20.53 -19.01
N LYS A 138 -5.76 -21.84 -18.82
CA LYS A 138 -5.46 -22.80 -19.90
C LYS A 138 -6.54 -22.86 -20.99
N SER A 139 -7.78 -22.54 -20.64
CA SER A 139 -8.94 -22.60 -21.55
C SER A 139 -9.64 -21.25 -21.73
N VAL A 140 -9.05 -20.16 -21.25
CA VAL A 140 -9.56 -18.81 -21.49
C VAL A 140 -9.35 -18.43 -22.96
N ASP A 141 -10.40 -17.94 -23.60
CA ASP A 141 -10.39 -17.25 -24.87
C ASP A 141 -10.19 -15.75 -24.63
N TYR A 142 -8.96 -15.29 -24.79
CA TYR A 142 -8.58 -13.90 -24.59
C TYR A 142 -9.14 -12.95 -25.65
N ALA A 143 -9.81 -13.42 -26.70
CA ALA A 143 -10.55 -12.56 -27.63
C ALA A 143 -11.71 -11.80 -26.96
N TYR A 144 -12.17 -12.29 -25.80
CA TYR A 144 -13.18 -11.62 -24.97
C TYR A 144 -12.59 -10.58 -24.01
N SER A 145 -11.26 -10.49 -23.89
CA SER A 145 -10.62 -9.54 -22.97
C SER A 145 -10.76 -8.10 -23.47
N TYR A 146 -11.05 -7.18 -22.55
CA TYR A 146 -11.25 -5.76 -22.84
C TYR A 146 -10.54 -4.90 -21.77
N PRO A 147 -9.91 -3.77 -22.15
CA PRO A 147 -9.74 -3.20 -23.49
C PRO A 147 -8.67 -3.88 -24.35
N ARG A 148 -7.85 -4.77 -23.78
CA ARG A 148 -6.77 -5.46 -24.50
C ARG A 148 -6.65 -6.92 -24.06
N ALA A 149 -6.20 -7.77 -24.98
CA ALA A 149 -5.97 -9.20 -24.75
C ALA A 149 -4.79 -9.51 -23.81
N GLY A 150 -3.84 -8.60 -23.67
CA GLY A 150 -2.68 -8.76 -22.81
C GLY A 150 -2.31 -7.47 -22.09
N PHE A 151 -1.63 -7.60 -20.95
CA PHE A 151 -0.99 -6.50 -20.23
C PHE A 151 0.37 -6.19 -20.87
N ASP A 152 0.29 -5.61 -22.07
CA ASP A 152 1.42 -5.27 -22.93
C ASP A 152 2.03 -3.89 -22.61
N LYS A 153 3.08 -3.50 -23.35
CA LYS A 153 3.77 -2.21 -23.20
C LYS A 153 2.79 -1.04 -23.24
N GLN A 154 1.84 -1.06 -24.19
CA GLN A 154 0.84 0.01 -24.31
C GLN A 154 -0.04 0.11 -23.07
N SER A 155 -0.50 -1.03 -22.52
CA SER A 155 -1.29 -1.06 -21.29
C SER A 155 -0.52 -0.50 -20.10
N MET A 156 0.76 -0.88 -19.96
CA MET A 156 1.63 -0.35 -18.90
C MET A 156 1.86 1.16 -19.06
N MET A 157 2.14 1.62 -20.28
CA MET A 157 2.34 3.05 -20.56
C MET A 157 1.09 3.88 -20.31
N TRP A 158 -0.12 3.33 -20.52
CA TRP A 158 -1.36 4.01 -20.12
C TRP A 158 -1.42 4.21 -18.61
N ASP A 159 -1.11 3.19 -17.81
CA ASP A 159 -1.07 3.31 -16.34
C ASP A 159 -0.03 4.33 -15.88
N LEU A 160 1.18 4.29 -16.46
CA LEU A 160 2.29 5.18 -16.13
C LEU A 160 2.00 6.64 -16.50
N ASN A 161 1.43 6.89 -17.68
CA ASN A 161 1.03 8.23 -18.09
C ASN A 161 -0.17 8.74 -17.29
N HIS A 162 -1.11 7.87 -16.93
CA HIS A 162 -2.22 8.24 -16.05
C HIS A 162 -1.71 8.68 -14.68
N PHE A 163 -0.71 8.00 -14.13
CA PHE A 163 0.01 8.45 -12.93
C PHE A 163 0.70 9.80 -13.13
N LYS A 164 1.44 9.97 -14.23
CA LYS A 164 2.16 11.22 -14.56
C LYS A 164 1.21 12.42 -14.60
N TYR A 165 0.15 12.35 -15.38
CA TYR A 165 -0.73 13.50 -15.64
C TYR A 165 -1.81 13.70 -14.57
N TYR A 166 -2.41 12.63 -14.03
CA TYR A 166 -3.49 12.79 -13.07
C TYR A 166 -3.02 12.79 -11.62
N PHE A 167 -1.83 12.28 -11.32
CA PHE A 167 -1.31 12.32 -9.96
C PHE A 167 -0.17 13.33 -9.80
N LEU A 168 0.97 13.13 -10.49
CA LEU A 168 2.15 13.98 -10.24
C LEU A 168 1.87 15.45 -10.53
N GLN A 169 1.29 15.74 -11.69
CA GLN A 169 0.99 17.11 -12.11
C GLN A 169 -0.05 17.78 -11.19
N LEU A 170 -1.10 17.06 -10.79
CA LEU A 170 -2.14 17.62 -9.90
C LEU A 170 -1.69 17.74 -8.43
N ALA A 171 -0.73 16.91 -8.02
CA ALA A 171 -0.10 16.96 -6.70
C ALA A 171 1.07 17.96 -6.62
N ASP A 172 1.38 18.65 -7.72
CA ASP A 172 2.52 19.56 -7.86
C ASP A 172 3.85 18.91 -7.48
N ILE A 173 4.03 17.64 -7.85
CA ILE A 173 5.30 16.93 -7.70
C ILE A 173 6.12 17.19 -8.97
N PRO A 174 7.27 17.89 -8.89
CA PRO A 174 8.05 18.20 -10.08
C PRO A 174 8.67 16.92 -10.66
N PHE A 175 8.79 16.87 -11.99
CA PHE A 175 9.51 15.83 -12.73
C PHE A 175 10.01 16.39 -14.07
N ASP A 176 11.00 15.73 -14.66
CA ASP A 176 11.47 16.02 -16.02
C ASP A 176 10.71 15.10 -16.99
N GLU A 177 10.01 15.67 -17.97
CA GLU A 177 9.14 14.94 -18.89
C GLU A 177 9.90 13.86 -19.68
N GLN A 178 11.03 14.23 -20.29
CA GLN A 178 11.78 13.33 -21.17
C GLN A 178 12.47 12.23 -20.35
N ALA A 179 13.10 12.58 -19.23
CA ALA A 179 13.81 11.61 -18.40
C ALA A 179 12.83 10.62 -17.76
N LEU A 180 11.66 11.08 -17.29
CA LEU A 180 10.66 10.19 -16.72
C LEU A 180 10.03 9.27 -17.78
N GLU A 181 9.81 9.77 -18.99
CA GLU A 181 9.29 8.94 -20.09
C GLU A 181 10.30 7.89 -20.57
N ASN A 182 11.59 8.22 -20.59
CA ASN A 182 12.65 7.24 -20.85
C ASN A 182 12.64 6.12 -19.80
N ASP A 183 12.58 6.49 -18.51
CA ASP A 183 12.48 5.54 -17.40
C ASP A 183 11.20 4.69 -17.47
N PHE A 184 10.07 5.26 -17.89
CA PHE A 184 8.83 4.50 -18.08
C PHE A 184 8.95 3.43 -19.15
N ASN A 185 9.61 3.74 -20.27
CA ASN A 185 9.85 2.77 -21.33
C ASN A 185 10.76 1.62 -20.86
N GLU A 186 11.88 1.95 -20.24
CA GLU A 186 12.83 0.99 -19.66
C GLU A 186 12.15 0.11 -18.58
N PHE A 187 11.35 0.74 -17.71
CA PHE A 187 10.60 0.04 -16.68
C PHE A 187 9.55 -0.92 -17.26
N ALA A 188 8.81 -0.51 -18.29
CA ALA A 188 7.84 -1.36 -18.95
C ALA A 188 8.52 -2.56 -19.65
N ASP A 189 9.65 -2.33 -20.33
CA ASP A 189 10.43 -3.41 -20.97
C ASP A 189 10.96 -4.41 -19.93
N PHE A 190 11.42 -3.93 -18.77
CA PHE A 190 11.80 -4.78 -17.65
C PHE A 190 10.63 -5.65 -17.14
N LEU A 191 9.44 -5.09 -16.98
CA LEU A 191 8.26 -5.84 -16.53
C LEU A 191 7.79 -6.87 -17.56
N LEU A 192 7.89 -6.57 -18.86
CA LEU A 192 7.52 -7.47 -19.94
C LEU A 192 8.46 -8.67 -20.09
N ALA A 193 9.67 -8.60 -19.53
CA ALA A 193 10.57 -9.74 -19.47
C ALA A 193 10.12 -10.83 -18.49
N ALA A 194 9.13 -10.55 -17.63
CA ALA A 194 8.52 -11.56 -16.77
C ALA A 194 7.61 -12.49 -17.58
N PRO A 195 7.56 -13.80 -17.26
CA PRO A 195 6.60 -14.72 -17.88
C PRO A 195 5.16 -14.21 -17.76
N GLY A 196 4.50 -13.99 -18.91
CA GLY A 196 3.22 -13.28 -19.00
C GLY A 196 2.06 -14.10 -19.57
N ASP A 197 2.18 -15.43 -19.61
CA ASP A 197 1.20 -16.32 -20.25
C ASP A 197 0.06 -16.80 -19.33
N PHE A 198 -0.20 -16.06 -18.24
CA PHE A 198 -1.20 -16.39 -17.24
C PHE A 198 -2.43 -15.50 -17.36
N PHE A 199 -3.53 -15.86 -16.70
CA PHE A 199 -4.64 -14.93 -16.52
C PHE A 199 -4.27 -13.88 -15.46
N LEU A 200 -4.34 -12.61 -15.81
CA LEU A 200 -4.17 -11.45 -14.95
C LEU A 200 -5.55 -10.86 -14.70
N TYR A 201 -5.97 -10.85 -13.43
CA TYR A 201 -7.29 -10.39 -12.97
C TYR A 201 -7.44 -8.87 -13.11
N ARG A 202 -6.33 -8.13 -12.98
CA ARG A 202 -6.16 -6.68 -13.13
C ARG A 202 -6.61 -5.85 -11.94
N ASP A 203 -7.82 -6.10 -11.44
CA ASP A 203 -8.40 -5.39 -10.31
C ASP A 203 -8.60 -6.31 -9.09
N PHE A 204 -7.58 -7.13 -8.81
CA PHE A 204 -7.52 -8.01 -7.64
C PHE A 204 -7.22 -7.21 -6.36
N GLN A 205 -8.27 -6.70 -5.73
CA GLN A 205 -8.21 -5.86 -4.54
C GLN A 205 -9.21 -6.33 -3.49
N SER A 206 -8.99 -5.98 -2.21
CA SER A 206 -9.84 -6.44 -1.11
C SER A 206 -11.31 -5.95 -1.19
N ARG A 207 -11.58 -4.90 -1.95
CA ARG A 207 -12.95 -4.42 -2.24
C ARG A 207 -13.70 -5.29 -3.25
N ASN A 208 -12.97 -5.98 -4.13
CA ASN A 208 -13.52 -6.79 -5.21
C ASN A 208 -13.62 -8.28 -4.83
N ILE A 209 -13.56 -8.57 -3.53
CA ILE A 209 -13.69 -9.90 -2.96
C ILE A 209 -14.81 -9.84 -1.93
N MET A 210 -15.88 -10.60 -2.15
CA MET A 210 -17.04 -10.72 -1.26
C MET A 210 -16.82 -11.87 -0.26
N ILE A 211 -17.32 -11.71 0.96
CA ILE A 211 -17.26 -12.72 2.01
C ILE A 211 -18.67 -13.21 2.29
N ARG A 212 -18.91 -14.50 2.00
CA ARG A 212 -20.17 -15.18 2.27
C ARG A 212 -19.88 -16.45 3.02
N GLU A 213 -20.47 -16.59 4.21
CA GLU A 213 -20.27 -17.75 5.10
C GLU A 213 -18.78 -18.06 5.39
N GLY A 214 -17.98 -17.01 5.56
CA GLY A 214 -16.54 -17.12 5.84
C GLY A 214 -15.67 -17.54 4.65
N LYS A 215 -16.25 -17.63 3.44
CA LYS A 215 -15.54 -18.00 2.21
C LYS A 215 -15.44 -16.80 1.25
N PRO A 216 -14.32 -16.64 0.53
CA PRO A 216 -14.16 -15.58 -0.45
C PRO A 216 -14.86 -15.91 -1.77
N TRP A 217 -15.47 -14.88 -2.36
CA TRP A 217 -16.08 -14.87 -3.68
C TRP A 217 -15.56 -13.69 -4.48
N PHE A 218 -15.32 -13.88 -5.77
CA PHE A 218 -14.56 -12.95 -6.60
C PHE A 218 -15.47 -12.24 -7.60
N ILE A 219 -15.33 -10.92 -7.71
CA ILE A 219 -16.07 -10.07 -8.64
C ILE A 219 -15.12 -9.09 -9.36
N ASP A 220 -15.63 -8.37 -10.35
CA ASP A 220 -14.90 -7.29 -11.03
C ASP A 220 -13.66 -7.75 -11.84
N TYR A 221 -13.72 -8.92 -12.49
CA TYR A 221 -12.66 -9.47 -13.36
C TYR A 221 -12.83 -9.14 -14.86
N GLN A 222 -13.73 -8.24 -15.24
CA GLN A 222 -13.96 -7.88 -16.65
C GLN A 222 -12.76 -7.20 -17.32
N GLY A 223 -11.87 -6.60 -16.52
CA GLY A 223 -10.58 -6.09 -16.98
C GLY A 223 -9.52 -7.18 -17.19
N GLY A 224 -9.88 -8.45 -16.98
CA GLY A 224 -9.01 -9.62 -17.06
C GLY A 224 -8.40 -9.81 -18.44
N ARG A 225 -7.12 -10.20 -18.47
CA ARG A 225 -6.32 -10.33 -19.70
C ARG A 225 -5.11 -11.23 -19.48
N LYS A 226 -4.31 -11.48 -20.52
CA LYS A 226 -3.05 -12.22 -20.34
C LYS A 226 -2.00 -11.37 -19.61
N GLY A 227 -1.26 -11.94 -18.68
CA GLY A 227 -0.21 -11.21 -17.98
C GLY A 227 0.56 -12.05 -16.96
N ALA A 228 1.40 -11.36 -16.18
CA ALA A 228 2.31 -11.99 -15.23
C ALA A 228 1.63 -12.28 -13.88
N LEU A 229 2.00 -13.40 -13.26
CA LEU A 229 1.49 -13.88 -11.97
C LEU A 229 1.60 -12.83 -10.84
N GLN A 230 2.70 -12.08 -10.83
CA GLN A 230 3.05 -11.10 -9.82
C GLN A 230 2.02 -9.98 -9.66
N TYR A 231 1.32 -9.60 -10.74
CA TYR A 231 0.52 -8.37 -10.79
C TYR A 231 -0.62 -8.38 -9.76
N ASP A 232 -1.40 -9.45 -9.73
CA ASP A 232 -2.59 -9.54 -8.90
C ASP A 232 -2.24 -9.75 -7.42
N ILE A 233 -1.24 -10.59 -7.12
CA ILE A 233 -0.78 -10.77 -5.74
C ILE A 233 -0.12 -9.49 -5.19
N ALA A 234 0.63 -8.75 -6.03
CA ALA A 234 1.14 -7.43 -5.66
C ALA A 234 -0.01 -6.45 -5.36
N SER A 235 -1.06 -6.45 -6.18
CA SER A 235 -2.26 -5.62 -5.99
C SER A 235 -2.93 -5.86 -4.64
N LEU A 236 -3.10 -7.12 -4.25
CA LEU A 236 -3.76 -7.49 -2.99
C LEU A 236 -2.88 -7.17 -1.78
N LEU A 237 -1.61 -7.58 -1.80
CA LEU A 237 -0.71 -7.44 -0.64
C LEU A 237 -0.37 -5.97 -0.34
N PHE A 238 -0.35 -5.14 -1.37
CA PHE A 238 -0.09 -3.70 -1.27
C PHE A 238 -1.34 -2.84 -1.49
N ASP A 239 -2.53 -3.41 -1.29
CA ASP A 239 -3.77 -2.62 -1.20
C ASP A 239 -3.62 -1.59 -0.07
N ALA A 240 -3.54 -0.32 -0.46
CA ALA A 240 -3.12 0.76 0.42
C ALA A 240 -4.01 0.84 1.68
N LYS A 241 -5.33 0.72 1.54
CA LYS A 241 -6.23 0.80 2.69
C LYS A 241 -6.22 -0.45 3.56
N ALA A 242 -5.76 -1.59 3.04
CA ALA A 242 -5.65 -2.82 3.82
C ALA A 242 -4.49 -2.77 4.82
N ASP A 243 -3.47 -1.93 4.59
CA ASP A 243 -2.40 -1.60 5.56
C ASP A 243 -1.88 -2.84 6.33
N LEU A 244 -1.58 -3.90 5.57
CA LEU A 244 -1.05 -5.16 6.10
C LEU A 244 0.41 -4.98 6.52
N SER A 245 0.81 -5.59 7.63
CA SER A 245 2.20 -5.58 8.08
C SER A 245 3.12 -6.33 7.10
N GLU A 246 4.41 -6.00 7.14
CA GLU A 246 5.43 -6.64 6.30
C GLU A 246 5.50 -8.16 6.52
N ASP A 247 5.37 -8.60 7.77
CA ASP A 247 5.35 -10.02 8.14
C ASP A 247 4.15 -10.76 7.52
N THR A 248 2.97 -10.15 7.59
CA THR A 248 1.76 -10.70 6.98
C THR A 248 1.89 -10.77 5.46
N ARG A 249 2.40 -9.71 4.81
CA ARG A 249 2.62 -9.71 3.36
C ARG A 249 3.56 -10.84 2.93
N ARG A 250 4.65 -11.06 3.67
CA ARG A 250 5.61 -12.13 3.40
C ARG A 250 4.96 -13.51 3.51
N LYS A 251 4.25 -13.79 4.61
CA LYS A 251 3.56 -15.07 4.83
C LYS A 251 2.51 -15.35 3.75
N LEU A 252 1.71 -14.36 3.39
CA LEU A 252 0.70 -14.51 2.33
C LEU A 252 1.33 -14.70 0.95
N LEU A 253 2.48 -14.08 0.67
CA LEU A 253 3.23 -14.33 -0.55
C LEU A 253 3.80 -15.75 -0.57
N ASP A 254 4.26 -16.26 0.57
CA ASP A 254 4.74 -17.64 0.70
C ASP A 254 3.59 -18.64 0.45
N ASP A 255 2.42 -18.43 1.07
CA ASP A 255 1.21 -19.22 0.83
C ASP A 255 0.78 -19.20 -0.66
N TYR A 256 0.90 -18.04 -1.32
CA TYR A 256 0.63 -17.90 -2.77
C TYR A 256 1.61 -18.71 -3.62
N LEU A 257 2.92 -18.58 -3.36
CA LEU A 257 3.96 -19.24 -4.14
C LEU A 257 3.92 -20.76 -3.97
N GLU A 258 3.61 -21.24 -2.77
CA GLU A 258 3.35 -22.67 -2.51
C GLU A 258 2.18 -23.16 -3.38
N ALA A 259 1.01 -22.50 -3.30
CA ALA A 259 -0.16 -22.88 -4.07
C ALA A 259 0.03 -22.77 -5.59
N ALA A 260 0.82 -21.79 -6.07
CA ALA A 260 1.17 -21.70 -7.48
C ALA A 260 2.13 -22.82 -7.91
N GLY A 261 3.10 -23.16 -7.04
CA GLY A 261 4.06 -24.25 -7.23
C GLY A 261 3.41 -25.63 -7.33
N GLU A 262 2.25 -25.83 -6.67
CA GLU A 262 1.43 -27.04 -6.81
C GLU A 262 0.84 -27.21 -8.23
N LEU A 263 0.71 -26.12 -9.01
CA LEU A 263 0.05 -26.12 -10.33
C LEU A 263 1.02 -26.02 -11.51
N THR A 264 2.16 -25.36 -11.31
CA THR A 264 3.22 -25.17 -12.31
C THR A 264 4.55 -24.91 -11.63
N PRO A 265 5.71 -25.25 -12.22
CA PRO A 265 7.00 -24.89 -11.63
C PRO A 265 7.14 -23.37 -11.45
N VAL A 266 7.31 -22.91 -10.21
CA VAL A 266 7.56 -21.51 -9.87
C VAL A 266 8.90 -21.39 -9.14
N ASN A 267 9.87 -20.73 -9.78
CA ASN A 267 11.12 -20.39 -9.12
C ASN A 267 10.95 -19.08 -8.34
N ARG A 268 11.15 -19.13 -7.02
CA ARG A 268 11.02 -17.95 -6.15
C ARG A 268 11.97 -16.81 -6.52
N GLY A 269 13.22 -17.13 -6.88
CA GLY A 269 14.22 -16.11 -7.26
C GLY A 269 13.78 -15.34 -8.51
N GLU A 270 13.39 -16.06 -9.56
CA GLU A 270 12.87 -15.46 -10.80
C GLU A 270 11.56 -14.70 -10.57
N PHE A 271 10.67 -15.21 -9.73
CA PHE A 271 9.44 -14.51 -9.38
C PHE A 271 9.75 -13.17 -8.70
N MET A 272 10.64 -13.20 -7.69
CA MET A 272 11.01 -12.03 -6.89
C MET A 272 11.81 -11.00 -7.65
N LYS A 273 12.53 -11.39 -8.71
CA LYS A 273 13.24 -10.48 -9.63
C LYS A 273 12.32 -9.38 -10.14
N TYR A 274 11.08 -9.71 -10.52
CA TYR A 274 10.11 -8.78 -11.08
C TYR A 274 9.05 -8.30 -10.08
N PHE A 275 8.84 -9.03 -8.98
CA PHE A 275 7.75 -8.77 -8.03
C PHE A 275 7.70 -7.31 -7.56
N TRP A 276 8.84 -6.74 -7.16
CA TRP A 276 8.88 -5.35 -6.69
C TRP A 276 8.56 -4.33 -7.78
N GLY A 277 8.92 -4.61 -9.04
CA GLY A 277 8.48 -3.81 -10.18
C GLY A 277 6.96 -3.85 -10.34
N PHE A 278 6.35 -5.03 -10.21
CA PHE A 278 4.90 -5.15 -10.24
C PHE A 278 4.21 -4.43 -9.08
N VAL A 279 4.78 -4.45 -7.86
CA VAL A 279 4.28 -3.63 -6.75
C VAL A 279 4.32 -2.13 -7.11
N LEU A 280 5.43 -1.67 -7.69
CA LEU A 280 5.60 -0.25 -8.05
C LEU A 280 4.59 0.20 -9.12
N ILE A 281 4.39 -0.56 -10.20
CA ILE A 281 3.40 -0.20 -11.23
C ILE A 281 1.97 -0.24 -10.69
N ARG A 282 1.63 -1.18 -9.79
CA ARG A 282 0.32 -1.21 -9.12
C ARG A 282 0.08 0.04 -8.28
N ILE A 283 1.08 0.47 -7.53
CA ILE A 283 0.98 1.70 -6.73
C ILE A 283 0.78 2.91 -7.65
N MET A 284 1.57 3.04 -8.72
CA MET A 284 1.41 4.14 -9.68
C MET A 284 0.02 4.15 -10.32
N GLN A 285 -0.49 2.99 -10.74
CA GLN A 285 -1.84 2.87 -11.28
C GLN A 285 -2.91 3.32 -10.26
N ALA A 286 -2.80 2.90 -9.00
CA ALA A 286 -3.72 3.31 -7.95
C ALA A 286 -3.62 4.82 -7.67
N MET A 287 -2.41 5.39 -7.62
CA MET A 287 -2.19 6.82 -7.42
C MET A 287 -2.74 7.64 -8.58
N GLY A 288 -2.59 7.20 -9.82
CA GLY A 288 -3.25 7.82 -10.97
C GLY A 288 -4.77 7.91 -10.76
N ALA A 289 -5.41 6.82 -10.32
CA ALA A 289 -6.84 6.82 -10.01
C ALA A 289 -7.20 7.75 -8.83
N TYR A 290 -6.37 7.80 -7.78
CA TYR A 290 -6.57 8.72 -6.66
C TYR A 290 -6.43 10.17 -7.09
N GLY A 291 -5.54 10.46 -8.03
CA GLY A 291 -5.34 11.80 -8.57
C GLY A 291 -6.52 12.25 -9.41
N LEU A 292 -6.97 11.42 -10.36
CA LEU A 292 -8.16 11.71 -11.17
C LEU A 292 -9.41 11.87 -10.29
N ARG A 293 -9.73 10.88 -9.47
CA ARG A 293 -10.98 10.93 -8.69
C ARG A 293 -10.90 11.92 -7.53
N GLY A 294 -9.73 12.03 -6.89
CA GLY A 294 -9.52 12.88 -5.72
C GLY A 294 -9.29 14.34 -6.08
N PHE A 295 -8.26 14.64 -6.87
CA PHE A 295 -7.91 16.03 -7.21
C PHE A 295 -8.83 16.61 -8.29
N TYR A 296 -9.08 15.85 -9.37
CA TYR A 296 -9.86 16.35 -10.50
C TYR A 296 -11.38 16.26 -10.27
N GLU A 297 -11.92 15.10 -9.89
CA GLU A 297 -13.35 14.93 -9.62
C GLU A 297 -13.79 15.36 -8.20
N ARG A 298 -12.83 15.78 -7.35
CA ARG A 298 -13.06 16.26 -5.97
C ARG A 298 -13.72 15.25 -5.02
N LYS A 299 -13.51 13.94 -5.25
CA LYS A 299 -14.00 12.87 -4.36
C LYS A 299 -13.02 12.61 -3.22
N THR A 300 -13.26 13.26 -2.08
CA THR A 300 -12.35 13.32 -0.91
C THR A 300 -11.90 11.98 -0.35
N HIS A 301 -12.74 10.94 -0.41
CA HIS A 301 -12.41 9.59 0.09
C HIS A 301 -11.30 8.88 -0.71
N PHE A 302 -11.00 9.32 -1.93
CA PHE A 302 -9.83 8.85 -2.68
C PHE A 302 -8.53 9.46 -2.13
N LEU A 303 -8.55 10.76 -1.81
CA LEU A 303 -7.40 11.47 -1.23
C LEU A 303 -6.95 10.83 0.10
N GLN A 304 -7.91 10.34 0.90
CA GLN A 304 -7.63 9.63 2.15
C GLN A 304 -6.80 8.34 1.98
N SER A 305 -6.68 7.82 0.76
CA SER A 305 -5.86 6.64 0.43
C SER A 305 -4.40 7.00 0.15
N ILE A 306 -4.11 8.26 -0.21
CA ILE A 306 -2.78 8.71 -0.62
C ILE A 306 -1.72 8.44 0.46
N PRO A 307 -1.93 8.75 1.76
CA PRO A 307 -0.90 8.51 2.77
C PRO A 307 -0.47 7.04 2.88
N TYR A 308 -1.40 6.11 2.65
CA TYR A 308 -1.11 4.68 2.65
C TYR A 308 -0.26 4.27 1.42
N ALA A 309 -0.57 4.83 0.25
CA ALA A 309 0.25 4.62 -0.95
C ALA A 309 1.67 5.20 -0.79
N VAL A 310 1.79 6.38 -0.17
CA VAL A 310 3.09 6.98 0.18
C VAL A 310 3.90 6.06 1.09
N ARG A 311 3.28 5.45 2.11
CA ARG A 311 3.96 4.46 2.97
C ARG A 311 4.44 3.23 2.19
N ASN A 312 3.65 2.75 1.24
CA ASN A 312 4.07 1.63 0.39
C ASN A 312 5.28 2.01 -0.48
N ILE A 313 5.34 3.23 -1.01
CA ILE A 313 6.51 3.74 -1.75
C ILE A 313 7.73 3.85 -0.83
N GLU A 314 7.56 4.41 0.37
CA GLU A 314 8.62 4.53 1.37
C GLU A 314 9.21 3.16 1.72
N PHE A 315 8.34 2.16 1.93
CA PHE A 315 8.75 0.76 2.11
C PHE A 315 9.50 0.22 0.89
N LEU A 316 9.02 0.45 -0.33
CA LEU A 316 9.71 0.00 -1.54
C LEU A 316 11.09 0.61 -1.69
N LEU A 317 11.25 1.92 -1.45
CA LEU A 317 12.54 2.60 -1.57
C LEU A 317 13.58 2.05 -0.58
N ARG A 318 13.14 1.54 0.57
CA ARG A 318 14.01 0.90 1.57
C ARG A 318 14.34 -0.56 1.25
N THR A 319 13.37 -1.29 0.72
CA THR A 319 13.43 -2.77 0.66
C THR A 319 13.71 -3.30 -0.75
N ALA A 320 13.14 -2.68 -1.78
CA ALA A 320 13.21 -3.19 -3.14
C ALA A 320 14.58 -2.91 -3.77
N ARG A 321 15.06 -3.88 -4.55
CA ARG A 321 16.16 -3.69 -5.49
C ARG A 321 15.61 -3.88 -6.90
N PHE A 322 15.60 -2.82 -7.68
CA PHE A 322 15.21 -2.87 -9.08
C PHE A 322 16.45 -3.18 -9.93
N PRO A 323 16.47 -4.27 -10.71
CA PRO A 323 17.61 -4.62 -11.56
C PRO A 323 17.67 -3.80 -12.87
N THR A 324 16.93 -2.68 -12.94
CA THR A 324 16.84 -1.78 -14.09
C THR A 324 17.17 -0.35 -13.67
N HIS A 325 17.68 0.46 -14.60
CA HIS A 325 18.14 1.82 -14.35
C HIS A 325 17.03 2.85 -14.60
N ILE A 326 16.35 3.26 -13.52
CA ILE A 326 15.19 4.17 -13.54
C ILE A 326 15.35 5.39 -12.59
N PRO A 327 16.41 6.21 -12.75
CA PRO A 327 16.79 7.25 -11.79
C PRO A 327 15.79 8.42 -11.65
N ALA A 328 15.14 8.84 -12.73
CA ALA A 328 14.13 9.90 -12.71
C ALA A 328 12.87 9.40 -11.98
N LEU A 329 12.44 8.17 -12.24
CA LEU A 329 11.33 7.54 -11.53
C LEU A 329 11.62 7.40 -10.02
N ILE A 330 12.80 6.95 -9.63
CA ILE A 330 13.20 6.88 -8.22
C ILE A 330 13.23 8.27 -7.57
N THR A 331 13.69 9.30 -8.29
CA THR A 331 13.65 10.69 -7.82
C THR A 331 12.22 11.16 -7.58
N VAL A 332 11.30 10.87 -8.49
CA VAL A 332 9.87 11.17 -8.33
C VAL A 332 9.28 10.47 -7.10
N MET A 333 9.59 9.19 -6.90
CA MET A 333 9.14 8.43 -5.73
C MET A 333 9.64 9.04 -4.42
N ARG A 334 10.91 9.48 -4.36
CA ARG A 334 11.46 10.19 -3.19
C ARG A 334 10.75 11.52 -2.93
N ARG A 335 10.41 12.28 -3.99
CA ARG A 335 9.65 13.54 -3.86
C ARG A 335 8.24 13.31 -3.31
N ILE A 336 7.56 12.25 -3.77
CA ILE A 336 6.26 11.83 -3.22
C ILE A 336 6.38 11.54 -1.72
N VAL A 337 7.37 10.74 -1.33
CA VAL A 337 7.62 10.38 0.08
C VAL A 337 7.95 11.61 0.94
N GLY A 338 8.70 12.57 0.39
CA GLY A 338 9.04 13.83 1.07
C GLY A 338 7.91 14.86 1.15
N SER A 339 6.80 14.67 0.44
CA SER A 339 5.71 15.65 0.39
C SER A 339 4.84 15.63 1.64
N SER A 340 4.94 16.68 2.47
CA SER A 340 4.03 16.86 3.63
C SER A 340 2.59 17.08 3.21
N TYR A 341 2.35 17.67 2.03
CA TYR A 341 1.02 17.87 1.47
C TYR A 341 0.30 16.53 1.25
N LEU A 342 0.99 15.54 0.68
CA LEU A 342 0.38 14.24 0.42
C LEU A 342 0.11 13.43 1.71
N ARG A 343 0.93 13.63 2.76
CA ARG A 343 0.77 12.95 4.06
C ARG A 343 -0.41 13.48 4.90
N GLN A 344 -0.89 14.70 4.62
CA GLN A 344 -1.95 15.33 5.39
C GLN A 344 -3.37 14.78 5.10
N PHE A 345 -3.58 14.08 3.98
CA PHE A 345 -4.91 13.68 3.53
C PHE A 345 -5.59 12.58 4.36
N GLY A 346 -4.95 12.02 5.38
CA GLY A 346 -5.47 10.91 6.18
C GLY A 346 -5.46 11.16 7.69
N LYS A 347 -6.41 10.52 8.39
CA LYS A 347 -6.42 10.35 9.87
C LYS A 347 -5.48 9.22 10.34
N ALA A 348 -4.62 8.69 9.48
CA ALA A 348 -3.66 7.67 9.91
C ALA A 348 -2.68 8.33 10.87
N SER A 349 -2.83 8.10 12.17
CA SER A 349 -1.83 8.46 13.17
C SER A 349 -0.56 7.69 12.83
N LEU A 350 0.33 8.30 12.06
CA LEU A 350 1.63 7.74 11.83
C LEU A 350 2.38 7.77 13.16
N ASN A 351 2.93 6.62 13.57
CA ASN A 351 3.84 6.61 14.71
C ASN A 351 5.10 7.37 14.30
N LEU A 352 5.32 8.51 14.95
CA LEU A 352 6.56 9.27 14.83
C LEU A 352 7.66 8.52 15.59
N THR A 353 8.71 8.10 14.88
CA THR A 353 9.95 7.61 15.48
C THR A 353 10.91 8.78 15.67
N VAL A 354 11.38 8.99 16.89
CA VAL A 354 12.42 9.99 17.19
C VAL A 354 13.77 9.27 17.25
N ARG A 355 14.63 9.50 16.25
CA ARG A 355 15.98 8.95 16.21
C ARG A 355 16.94 9.91 16.89
N ILE A 356 17.47 9.50 18.03
CA ILE A 356 18.42 10.28 18.82
C ILE A 356 19.81 9.70 18.62
N GLN A 357 20.80 10.55 18.38
CA GLN A 357 22.19 10.09 18.26
C GLN A 357 23.20 10.98 18.98
N SER A 358 24.30 10.38 19.43
CA SER A 358 25.48 11.10 19.89
C SER A 358 26.62 11.00 18.88
N PHE A 359 27.39 12.08 18.75
CA PHE A 359 28.55 12.13 17.86
C PHE A 359 29.72 12.97 18.40
N SER A 360 30.90 12.75 17.84
CA SER A 360 32.07 13.61 17.98
C SER A 360 32.12 14.65 16.87
N TYR A 361 32.29 15.93 17.22
CA TYR A 361 32.56 16.98 16.22
C TYR A 361 33.83 16.71 15.39
N ARG A 362 34.76 15.88 15.87
CA ARG A 362 35.94 15.45 15.09
C ARG A 362 35.58 14.51 13.93
N GLN A 363 34.39 13.91 13.94
CA GLN A 363 33.91 12.96 12.94
C GLN A 363 32.81 13.56 12.05
N GLY A 364 32.55 14.87 12.19
CA GLY A 364 31.50 15.58 11.46
C GLY A 364 30.09 15.36 12.01
N ILE A 365 29.18 16.25 11.63
CA ILE A 365 27.75 16.17 11.98
C ILE A 365 27.13 14.98 11.21
N PRO A 366 26.32 14.13 11.85
CA PRO A 366 25.65 13.03 11.17
C PRO A 366 24.68 13.50 10.08
N SER A 367 24.62 12.77 8.96
CA SER A 367 23.63 12.97 7.91
C SER A 367 22.27 12.41 8.33
N ASP A 368 21.20 13.11 7.92
CA ASP A 368 19.85 12.58 8.02
C ASP A 368 19.54 11.68 6.81
N GLU A 369 19.52 10.37 7.01
CA GLU A 369 19.34 9.37 5.94
C GLU A 369 17.87 8.99 5.69
N VAL A 370 16.96 9.35 6.60
CA VAL A 370 15.57 8.84 6.62
C VAL A 370 14.53 9.96 6.72
N GLY A 371 14.89 11.12 7.28
CA GLY A 371 13.99 12.25 7.46
C GLY A 371 13.94 13.21 6.27
N HIS A 372 13.50 14.43 6.55
CA HIS A 372 13.23 15.47 5.56
C HIS A 372 14.47 16.30 5.16
N GLY A 373 15.66 15.70 5.24
CA GLY A 373 16.92 16.34 4.89
C GLY A 373 17.55 17.14 6.03
N GLY A 374 17.26 16.80 7.29
CA GLY A 374 17.82 17.46 8.45
C GLY A 374 17.11 17.15 9.78
N GLY A 375 17.77 17.47 10.88
CA GLY A 375 17.25 17.31 12.24
C GLY A 375 17.95 18.25 13.22
N TYR A 376 17.58 18.18 14.49
CA TYR A 376 18.24 19.01 15.50
C TYR A 376 19.69 18.56 15.73
N VAL A 377 20.60 19.52 15.84
CA VAL A 377 21.98 19.28 16.24
C VAL A 377 22.29 20.20 17.41
N PHE A 378 22.44 19.60 18.59
CA PHE A 378 22.71 20.31 19.83
C PHE A 378 24.18 20.18 20.21
N ASP A 379 24.85 21.32 20.38
CA ASP A 379 26.26 21.38 20.76
C ASP A 379 26.42 21.31 22.28
N CYS A 380 26.92 20.19 22.78
CA CYS A 380 27.17 19.96 24.20
C CYS A 380 28.55 20.47 24.67
N ARG A 381 29.38 21.08 23.81
CA ARG A 381 30.77 21.46 24.17
C ARG A 381 30.84 22.56 25.23
N ALA A 382 29.80 23.36 25.36
CA ALA A 382 29.68 24.39 26.40
C ALA A 382 29.37 23.83 27.80
N LEU A 383 28.89 22.59 27.90
CA LEU A 383 28.54 21.97 29.18
C LEU A 383 29.80 21.56 29.96
N PRO A 384 29.73 21.45 31.30
CA PRO A 384 30.84 20.97 32.14
C PRO A 384 31.41 19.66 31.62
N ASN A 385 32.74 19.57 31.53
CA ASN A 385 33.44 18.48 30.85
C ASN A 385 33.98 17.45 31.87
N PRO A 386 33.34 16.27 32.04
CA PRO A 386 33.80 15.27 33.00
C PRO A 386 35.22 14.78 32.70
N GLY A 387 35.60 14.69 31.42
CA GLY A 387 36.92 14.21 31.00
C GLY A 387 38.11 15.10 31.39
N ARG A 388 37.89 16.23 32.09
CA ARG A 388 38.97 16.99 32.76
C ARG A 388 39.36 16.39 34.10
N HIS A 389 38.54 15.53 34.67
CA HIS A 389 38.83 14.82 35.91
C HIS A 389 39.32 13.42 35.57
N GLU A 390 40.48 13.04 36.11
CA GLU A 390 41.12 11.75 35.83
C GLU A 390 40.19 10.57 36.11
N ALA A 391 39.41 10.65 37.20
CA ALA A 391 38.42 9.64 37.61
C ALA A 391 37.33 9.36 36.56
N TYR A 392 37.07 10.29 35.64
CA TYR A 392 36.02 10.18 34.63
C TYR A 392 36.57 9.95 33.23
N ALA A 393 37.89 10.01 33.03
CA ALA A 393 38.49 10.03 31.69
C ALA A 393 38.24 8.76 30.86
N ARG A 394 38.03 7.61 31.53
CA ARG A 394 37.76 6.30 30.89
C ARG A 394 36.29 5.92 30.86
N LEU A 395 35.42 6.74 31.43
CA LEU A 395 33.98 6.50 31.45
C LEU A 395 33.33 7.11 30.21
N ASN A 396 32.03 6.88 30.05
CA ASN A 396 31.20 7.44 28.99
C ASN A 396 29.83 7.83 29.55
N GLY A 397 29.00 8.48 28.73
CA GLY A 397 27.71 9.03 29.19
C GLY A 397 26.66 8.00 29.62
N LEU A 398 26.90 6.70 29.43
CA LEU A 398 26.07 5.62 29.97
C LEU A 398 26.44 5.27 31.42
N ASP A 399 27.63 5.65 31.88
CA ASP A 399 28.10 5.30 33.22
C ASP A 399 27.40 6.15 34.29
N PRO A 400 26.90 5.53 35.38
CA PRO A 400 26.17 6.23 36.45
C PRO A 400 26.95 7.41 37.06
N GLU A 401 28.28 7.33 37.12
CA GLU A 401 29.16 8.36 37.66
C GLU A 401 29.17 9.62 36.78
N ILE A 402 29.22 9.43 35.45
CA ILE A 402 29.12 10.53 34.49
C ILE A 402 27.72 11.15 34.54
N ALA A 403 26.68 10.31 34.61
CA ALA A 403 25.31 10.78 34.76
C ALA A 403 25.12 11.55 36.07
N ALA A 404 25.69 11.10 37.18
CA ALA A 404 25.61 11.77 38.48
C ALA A 404 26.36 13.10 38.49
N PHE A 405 27.54 13.17 37.85
CA PHE A 405 28.28 14.41 37.67
C PHE A 405 27.45 15.42 36.87
N LEU A 406 27.00 15.04 35.68
CA LEU A 406 26.26 15.94 34.79
C LEU A 406 24.89 16.35 35.36
N ASN A 407 24.22 15.48 36.13
CA ASN A 407 22.97 15.81 36.81
C ASN A 407 23.11 16.84 37.94
N LYS A 408 24.30 17.05 38.50
CA LYS A 408 24.51 18.06 39.55
C LYS A 408 24.66 19.47 38.97
N GLU A 409 25.04 19.56 37.70
CA GLU A 409 25.38 20.82 37.05
C GLU A 409 24.14 21.62 36.61
N PRO A 410 23.94 22.86 37.11
CA PRO A 410 22.80 23.69 36.73
C PRO A 410 22.72 23.96 35.22
N ALA A 411 23.87 24.21 34.59
CA ALA A 411 23.96 24.46 33.15
C ALA A 411 23.48 23.28 32.30
N VAL A 412 23.70 22.03 32.76
CA VAL A 412 23.23 20.83 32.07
C VAL A 412 21.70 20.71 32.18
N LYS A 413 21.14 20.97 33.38
CA LYS A 413 19.69 20.95 33.59
C LYS A 413 18.98 21.99 32.74
N GLU A 414 19.49 23.21 32.70
CA GLU A 414 18.92 24.30 31.92
C GLU A 414 18.99 24.01 30.41
N PHE A 415 20.13 23.51 29.94
CA PHE A 415 20.28 23.07 28.55
C PHE A 415 19.27 21.98 28.18
N MET A 416 19.17 20.92 28.99
CA MET A 416 18.25 19.82 28.73
C MET A 416 16.78 20.26 28.78
N LYS A 417 16.43 21.21 29.66
CA LYS A 417 15.08 21.80 29.70
C LYS A 417 14.71 22.48 28.38
N HIS A 418 15.61 23.29 27.82
CA HIS A 418 15.36 23.97 26.54
C HIS A 418 15.32 23.00 25.37
N VAL A 419 16.22 22.01 25.36
CA VAL A 419 16.24 20.95 24.35
C VAL A 419 14.94 20.16 24.39
N ALA A 420 14.53 19.68 25.56
CA ALA A 420 13.28 18.93 25.73
C ALA A 420 12.07 19.75 25.30
N GLY A 421 11.93 21.00 25.75
CA GLY A 421 10.79 21.84 25.37
C GLY A 421 10.68 22.10 23.87
N LEU A 422 11.82 22.31 23.19
CA LEU A 422 11.84 22.48 21.74
C LEU A 422 11.48 21.18 21.01
N VAL A 423 12.03 20.04 21.45
CA VAL A 423 11.77 18.75 20.84
C VAL A 423 10.32 18.31 21.09
N ASP A 424 9.76 18.51 22.29
CA ASP A 424 8.36 18.16 22.63
C ASP A 424 7.35 18.90 21.75
N ALA A 425 7.56 20.22 21.56
CA ALA A 425 6.73 21.03 20.68
C ALA A 425 6.76 20.51 19.25
N ASN A 426 7.94 20.08 18.78
CA ASN A 426 8.10 19.53 17.44
C ASN A 426 7.55 18.12 17.32
N VAL A 427 7.74 17.24 18.30
CA VAL A 427 7.09 15.91 18.34
C VAL A 427 5.58 16.05 18.22
N SER A 428 4.99 17.01 18.94
CA SER A 428 3.55 17.28 18.88
C SER A 428 3.11 17.80 17.51
N ASN A 429 3.85 18.78 16.95
CA ASN A 429 3.59 19.30 15.60
C ASN A 429 3.79 18.23 14.52
N TYR A 430 4.79 17.38 14.69
CA TYR A 430 5.14 16.35 13.73
C TYR A 430 4.06 15.28 13.69
N ARG A 431 3.58 14.86 14.87
CA ARG A 431 2.42 13.97 14.99
C ARG A 431 1.17 14.56 14.35
N SER A 432 0.86 15.84 14.58
CA SER A 432 -0.34 16.47 14.00
C SER A 432 -0.26 16.62 12.48
N ARG A 433 0.95 16.66 11.93
CA ARG A 433 1.22 16.75 10.48
C ARG A 433 1.57 15.40 9.84
N ASN A 434 1.42 14.29 10.56
CA ASN A 434 1.73 12.94 10.11
C ASN A 434 3.16 12.80 9.55
N PHE A 435 4.14 13.29 10.29
CA PHE A 435 5.53 12.97 10.06
C PHE A 435 5.88 11.63 10.72
N THR A 436 6.77 10.86 10.08
CA THR A 436 7.14 9.50 10.51
C THR A 436 8.48 9.44 11.22
N ASP A 437 9.34 10.43 11.02
CA ASP A 437 10.70 10.46 11.56
C ASP A 437 11.11 11.87 12.04
N LEU A 438 11.81 11.93 13.17
CA LEU A 438 12.48 13.13 13.66
C LEU A 438 13.88 12.77 14.15
N MET A 439 14.91 13.36 13.55
CA MET A 439 16.29 13.19 13.99
C MET A 439 16.71 14.24 15.01
N VAL A 440 17.35 13.81 16.10
CA VAL A 440 17.97 14.68 17.10
C VAL A 440 19.39 14.20 17.39
N SER A 441 20.38 15.08 17.27
CA SER A 441 21.79 14.74 17.41
C SER A 441 22.45 15.59 18.49
N PHE A 442 23.26 14.98 19.34
CA PHE A 442 24.05 15.66 20.36
C PHE A 442 25.54 15.51 20.05
N GLY A 443 26.23 16.65 19.92
CA GLY A 443 27.64 16.71 19.59
C GLY A 443 28.49 17.11 20.79
N CYS A 444 29.59 16.41 21.05
CA CYS A 444 30.65 16.95 21.90
C CYS A 444 32.04 16.69 21.29
N THR A 445 33.11 17.20 21.90
CA THR A 445 34.45 17.09 21.31
C THR A 445 34.86 15.63 21.06
N GLY A 446 34.68 14.76 22.06
CA GLY A 446 35.10 13.35 21.98
C GLY A 446 34.00 12.36 21.62
N GLY A 447 32.72 12.76 21.65
CA GLY A 447 31.58 11.87 21.41
C GLY A 447 31.25 10.90 22.56
N LEU A 448 32.01 10.88 23.66
CA LEU A 448 31.92 9.84 24.70
C LEU A 448 31.08 10.20 25.93
N HIS A 449 31.11 11.45 26.41
CA HIS A 449 30.52 11.83 27.71
C HIS A 449 29.20 12.60 27.54
N ARG A 450 29.32 13.93 27.36
CA ARG A 450 28.20 14.88 27.38
C ARG A 450 27.16 14.56 26.32
N SER A 451 27.60 14.26 25.10
CA SER A 451 26.71 13.93 23.98
C SER A 451 25.92 12.63 24.21
N VAL A 452 26.57 11.60 24.76
CA VAL A 452 25.92 10.31 25.09
C VAL A 452 24.91 10.52 26.20
N TYR A 453 25.30 11.21 27.28
CA TYR A 453 24.41 11.52 28.38
C TYR A 453 23.17 12.31 27.94
N CYS A 454 23.35 13.37 27.16
CA CYS A 454 22.23 14.20 26.68
C CYS A 454 21.29 13.42 25.72
N ALA A 455 21.85 12.54 24.89
CA ALA A 455 21.05 11.66 24.02
C ALA A 455 20.15 10.72 24.85
N GLU A 456 20.71 10.03 25.83
CA GLU A 456 19.96 9.15 26.73
C GLU A 456 18.93 9.92 27.59
N ALA A 457 19.31 11.09 28.07
CA ALA A 457 18.41 11.93 28.87
C ALA A 457 17.18 12.39 28.07
N LEU A 458 17.36 12.82 26.81
CA LEU A 458 16.23 13.16 25.95
C LEU A 458 15.40 11.91 25.59
N ALA A 459 16.04 10.77 25.34
CA ALA A 459 15.34 9.53 25.02
C ALA A 459 14.42 9.09 26.16
N ARG A 460 14.91 9.16 27.39
CA ARG A 460 14.12 8.86 28.59
C ARG A 460 12.96 9.83 28.75
N HIS A 461 13.22 11.14 28.63
CA HIS A 461 12.18 12.18 28.68
C HIS A 461 11.06 11.90 27.69
N LEU A 462 11.37 11.68 26.41
CA LEU A 462 10.34 11.48 25.37
C LEU A 462 9.54 10.18 25.55
N LYS A 463 10.16 9.12 26.08
CA LYS A 463 9.45 7.88 26.42
C LYS A 463 8.47 8.11 27.57
N GLU A 464 8.91 8.83 28.61
CA GLU A 464 8.12 9.07 29.83
C GLU A 464 7.00 10.10 29.63
N THR A 465 7.26 11.20 28.93
CA THR A 465 6.33 12.33 28.83
C THR A 465 5.45 12.30 27.58
N MET A 466 5.99 11.80 26.45
CA MET A 466 5.33 11.87 25.14
C MET A 466 4.87 10.50 24.63
N GLY A 467 5.26 9.40 25.28
CA GLY A 467 5.01 8.03 24.80
C GLY A 467 5.52 7.84 23.36
N ALA A 468 6.64 8.47 23.00
CA ALA A 468 7.19 8.42 21.65
C ALA A 468 7.96 7.11 21.43
N GLU A 469 7.94 6.63 20.18
CA GLU A 469 8.86 5.58 19.75
C GLU A 469 10.23 6.22 19.54
N VAL A 470 11.26 5.72 20.23
CA VAL A 470 12.59 6.36 20.26
C VAL A 470 13.67 5.32 19.99
N GLY A 471 14.51 5.59 18.99
CA GLY A 471 15.75 4.84 18.73
C GLY A 471 16.96 5.67 19.12
N VAL A 472 17.89 5.11 19.90
CA VAL A 472 19.12 5.81 20.33
C VAL A 472 20.34 5.15 19.69
N ARG A 473 21.28 5.96 19.21
CA ARG A 473 22.53 5.51 18.57
C ARG A 473 23.73 6.28 19.10
N HIS A 474 24.85 5.60 19.39
CA HIS A 474 26.07 6.25 19.86
C HIS A 474 27.24 5.99 18.91
N ARG A 475 27.51 6.94 18.01
CA ARG A 475 28.42 6.75 16.87
C ARG A 475 29.84 6.34 17.27
N GLU A 476 30.36 6.89 18.37
CA GLU A 476 31.71 6.59 18.84
C GLU A 476 31.79 5.36 19.74
N LEU A 477 30.69 4.98 20.41
CA LEU A 477 30.67 3.76 21.25
C LEU A 477 30.52 2.49 20.40
N GLU A 478 29.81 2.57 19.28
CA GLU A 478 29.68 1.45 18.32
C GLU A 478 31.00 1.03 17.68
N LYS A 479 31.94 1.97 17.52
CA LYS A 479 33.28 1.69 16.97
C LYS A 479 34.22 1.00 17.96
N SER A 480 33.83 0.90 19.24
CA SER A 480 34.66 0.37 20.32
C SER A 480 34.36 -1.09 20.70
N VAL A 481 33.38 -1.74 20.05
CA VAL A 481 33.15 -3.18 20.19
C VAL A 481 34.15 -3.93 19.28
N PRO A 482 35.08 -4.74 19.82
CA PRO A 482 35.91 -5.60 19.00
C PRO A 482 35.00 -6.64 18.35
N VAL A 483 35.05 -6.76 17.01
CA VAL A 483 34.53 -7.93 16.31
C VAL A 483 35.29 -9.15 16.85
N PRO A 484 34.63 -10.22 17.34
CA PRO A 484 35.34 -11.45 17.66
C PRO A 484 36.04 -11.93 16.40
N SER A 485 37.36 -12.08 16.48
CA SER A 485 38.14 -12.71 15.41
C SER A 485 37.55 -14.09 15.16
N ALA A 486 37.04 -14.31 13.94
CA ALA A 486 36.63 -15.64 13.50
C ALA A 486 37.86 -16.55 13.56
N THR A 487 37.83 -17.52 14.48
CA THR A 487 38.61 -18.75 14.45
C THR A 487 37.67 -19.91 14.23
#